data_AF-U2MET2-F1
#
_entry.id   AF-U2MET2-F1
#
_cell.length_a   1.000
_cell.length_b   1.000
_cell.length_c   1.000
_cell.angle_alpha   90.00
_cell.angle_beta   90.00
_cell.angle_gamma   90.00
#
_symmetry.space_group_name_H-M   'P 1'
#
loop_
_entity.id
_entity.type
_entity.pdbx_description
1 polymer ?
#
loop_
_entity_poly.entity_id
_entity_poly.type
_entity_poly.pdbx_seq_one_letter_code
_entity_poly.pdbx_strand_id
1 'polypeptide(L)'
;MEKSEILKRANAYIAEEKDENFRSEVESLIAKDDIKELEDRFYQSLEFGTGGLRGIMGGGTNRMNPLVINRATQGLASYVIKAFPEKAKAGTLSAVLAYDSRKNSDVFAEAAACIFAANGIKAYLFSSLRPTPELSFAVRTLGADTGVIVTASHNPRIYNGYKVYWNDGAQVIPPHDKGIIGEVNAVKEIKTMSKDKAIKAGKIVLIDKDMDEKFWDMCKAQLFRPDLIKAHAKDVKIVYTPLHGTGGMHVEKVLGDLGLNVITVPEQRDPDGNFPTVEKPNPEEAPAMKLAIALGEKEKADCIMATDPDADRFGSAFPDKDGKFVLITGNQMGALFLEYILLSRKEFGKMPEKPAAVRTIVTSPFIDYICKKYGVKVFECLTGFKWIAAVEAEMEKDKSASYVFGFEESYGYKIEKEVFDKDGISASAMCAEMTLYWRSKGKSLLEHLDDMYKEYGYFEDKTIEQYFPGPTGGEAMRGIMTKLRNEGLKTLGGKRVKEIRDIERSVSFDPANPATTKPLDLPKSNVLQFFLDDGTIVSARPSGTEPKIKFYINCTVPVAGNNDAGLAQAKKEAAHLRDAIASEIKSTLDAAAE
;
A
#
# COMPACT_ATOMS: atom_id res chain seq x y z
N MET A 1 9.05 -32.11 6.24
CA MET A 1 10.54 -32.19 6.21
C MET A 1 11.00 -33.08 7.36
N GLU A 2 12.06 -33.87 7.20
CA GLU A 2 12.53 -34.78 8.26
C GLU A 2 13.04 -34.01 9.50
N LYS A 3 12.77 -34.53 10.71
CA LYS A 3 13.16 -33.91 11.99
C LYS A 3 14.66 -33.61 12.08
N SER A 4 15.51 -34.49 11.55
CA SER A 4 16.97 -34.33 11.56
C SER A 4 17.42 -33.10 10.76
N GLU A 5 16.79 -32.83 9.62
CA GLU A 5 17.09 -31.66 8.79
C GLU A 5 16.60 -30.37 9.44
N ILE A 6 15.42 -30.38 10.08
CA ILE A 6 14.91 -29.26 10.88
C ILE A 6 15.91 -28.86 11.97
N LEU A 7 16.34 -29.83 12.78
CA LEU A 7 17.28 -29.58 13.88
C LEU A 7 18.64 -29.11 13.37
N LYS A 8 19.11 -29.62 12.23
CA LYS A 8 20.35 -29.15 11.61
C LYS A 8 20.27 -27.66 11.23
N ARG A 9 19.18 -27.23 10.59
CA ARG A 9 18.95 -25.82 10.23
C ARG A 9 18.81 -24.92 11.46
N ALA A 10 18.09 -25.39 12.48
CA ALA A 10 17.91 -24.65 13.73
C ALA A 10 19.24 -24.42 14.46
N ASN A 11 20.10 -25.46 14.58
CA ASN A 11 21.43 -25.32 15.18
C ASN A 11 22.36 -24.41 14.36
N ALA A 12 22.28 -24.47 13.02
CA ALA A 12 23.03 -23.55 12.17
C ALA A 12 22.62 -22.09 12.39
N TYR A 13 21.32 -21.81 12.53
CA TYR A 13 20.82 -20.48 12.87
C TYR A 13 21.32 -20.01 14.25
N ILE A 14 21.25 -20.87 15.28
CA ILE A 14 21.73 -20.55 16.64
C ILE A 14 23.21 -20.15 16.64
N ALA A 15 24.03 -20.80 15.81
CA ALA A 15 25.46 -20.50 15.70
C ALA A 15 25.77 -19.14 15.04
N GLU A 16 24.85 -18.62 14.22
CA GLU A 16 25.02 -17.37 13.47
C GLU A 16 24.31 -16.17 14.10
N GLU A 17 23.17 -16.40 14.76
CA GLU A 17 22.38 -15.34 15.39
C GLU A 17 23.11 -14.79 16.61
N LYS A 18 23.26 -13.46 16.64
CA LYS A 18 23.99 -12.74 17.68
C LYS A 18 23.06 -12.11 18.70
N ASP A 19 21.80 -11.91 18.36
CA ASP A 19 20.80 -11.41 19.30
C ASP A 19 20.29 -12.54 20.19
N GLU A 20 20.50 -12.40 21.50
CA GLU A 20 20.15 -13.43 22.47
C GLU A 20 18.65 -13.72 22.53
N ASN A 21 17.79 -12.73 22.31
CA ASN A 21 16.35 -12.95 22.38
C ASN A 21 15.89 -13.91 21.28
N PHE A 22 16.31 -13.64 20.03
CA PHE A 22 15.93 -14.47 18.88
C PHE A 22 16.62 -15.84 18.91
N ARG A 23 17.86 -15.91 19.39
CA ARG A 23 18.57 -17.19 19.56
C ARG A 23 17.89 -18.08 20.60
N SER A 24 17.58 -17.53 21.77
CA SER A 24 17.00 -18.30 22.88
C SER A 24 15.55 -18.75 22.65
N GLU A 25 14.79 -18.08 21.77
CA GLU A 25 13.53 -18.62 21.27
C GLU A 25 13.72 -19.99 20.61
N VAL A 26 14.71 -20.12 19.72
CA VAL A 26 14.97 -21.37 18.99
C VAL A 26 15.53 -22.44 19.92
N GLU A 27 16.44 -22.07 20.82
CA GLU A 27 16.97 -22.97 21.85
C GLU A 27 15.83 -23.54 22.72
N SER A 28 14.87 -22.70 23.12
CA SER A 28 13.70 -23.14 23.88
C SER A 28 12.81 -24.09 23.09
N LEU A 29 12.62 -23.88 21.78
CA LEU A 29 11.80 -24.77 20.95
C LEU A 29 12.46 -26.16 20.79
N ILE A 30 13.78 -26.20 20.62
CA ILE A 30 14.55 -27.45 20.60
C ILE A 30 14.43 -28.17 21.94
N ALA A 31 14.60 -27.46 23.06
CA ALA A 31 14.50 -28.05 24.40
C ALA A 31 13.11 -28.64 24.72
N LYS A 32 12.05 -28.07 24.14
CA LYS A 32 10.65 -28.53 24.27
C LYS A 32 10.26 -29.63 23.27
N ASP A 33 11.15 -29.97 22.34
CA ASP A 33 10.86 -30.85 21.20
C ASP A 33 9.64 -30.40 20.36
N ASP A 34 9.45 -29.08 20.21
CA ASP A 34 8.33 -28.50 19.44
C ASP A 34 8.64 -28.52 17.93
N ILE A 35 8.58 -29.72 17.35
CA ILE A 35 8.95 -29.95 15.95
C ILE A 35 8.02 -29.22 14.97
N LYS A 36 6.77 -28.97 15.35
CA LYS A 36 5.80 -28.29 14.49
C LYS A 36 6.19 -26.82 14.29
N GLU A 37 6.47 -26.10 15.38
CA GLU A 37 6.91 -24.70 15.28
C GLU A 37 8.31 -24.58 14.66
N LEU A 38 9.21 -25.53 14.95
CA LEU A 38 10.51 -25.58 14.29
C LEU A 38 10.39 -25.84 12.78
N GLU A 39 9.49 -26.72 12.34
CA GLU A 39 9.24 -26.94 10.92
C GLU A 39 8.79 -25.63 10.27
N ASP A 40 7.82 -24.92 10.83
CA ASP A 40 7.33 -23.63 10.30
C ASP A 40 8.42 -22.55 10.20
N ARG A 41 9.35 -22.52 11.16
CA ARG A 41 10.47 -21.56 11.20
C ARG A 41 11.62 -21.89 10.24
N PHE A 42 11.77 -23.16 9.83
CA PHE A 42 12.97 -23.64 9.11
C PHE A 42 12.70 -24.40 7.80
N TYR A 43 11.44 -24.62 7.39
CA TYR A 43 11.14 -25.29 6.11
C TYR A 43 11.61 -24.52 4.90
N GLN A 44 11.70 -23.20 5.02
CA GLN A 44 12.24 -22.30 4.02
C GLN A 44 13.03 -21.16 4.68
N SER A 45 13.64 -20.33 3.83
CA SER A 45 14.07 -19.00 4.23
C SER A 45 12.97 -18.00 3.91
N LEU A 46 12.89 -16.91 4.67
CA LEU A 46 11.95 -15.84 4.39
C LEU A 46 12.26 -15.27 3.00
N GLU A 47 11.30 -15.38 2.10
CA GLU A 47 11.51 -15.00 0.71
C GLU A 47 11.64 -13.47 0.58
N PHE A 48 12.72 -13.02 -0.06
CA PHE A 48 12.84 -11.64 -0.51
C PHE A 48 11.94 -11.47 -1.73
N GLY A 49 10.72 -10.98 -1.48
CA GLY A 49 9.75 -10.69 -2.52
C GLY A 49 10.17 -9.52 -3.39
N THR A 50 9.40 -9.25 -4.43
CA THR A 50 9.72 -8.21 -5.45
C THR A 50 9.78 -6.77 -4.91
N GLY A 51 9.54 -6.52 -3.62
CA GLY A 51 9.62 -5.20 -2.98
C GLY A 51 10.33 -5.20 -1.62
N GLY A 52 10.93 -6.33 -1.22
CA GLY A 52 11.55 -6.51 0.08
C GLY A 52 11.06 -7.74 0.86
N LEU A 53 11.28 -7.74 2.17
CA LEU A 53 10.90 -8.82 3.08
C LEU A 53 9.66 -8.45 3.89
N ARG A 54 8.85 -9.46 4.21
CA ARG A 54 7.76 -9.35 5.18
C ARG A 54 7.51 -10.69 5.82
N GLY A 55 7.45 -10.73 7.15
CA GLY A 55 7.22 -11.98 7.87
C GLY A 55 6.94 -11.77 9.35
N ILE A 56 6.60 -12.87 10.02
CA ILE A 56 6.46 -12.89 11.48
C ILE A 56 7.83 -12.68 12.10
N MET A 57 7.93 -11.82 13.11
CA MET A 57 9.13 -11.65 13.91
C MET A 57 9.38 -12.87 14.79
N GLY A 58 10.63 -13.30 14.86
CA GLY A 58 11.04 -14.41 15.73
C GLY A 58 12.33 -15.07 15.27
N GLY A 59 12.87 -15.96 16.10
CA GLY A 59 14.06 -16.73 15.75
C GLY A 59 13.76 -17.73 14.63
N GLY A 60 14.61 -17.80 13.61
CA GLY A 60 14.52 -18.78 12.51
C GLY A 60 14.75 -18.20 11.12
N THR A 61 14.96 -19.06 10.12
CA THR A 61 15.25 -18.61 8.75
C THR A 61 14.03 -18.09 8.01
N ASN A 62 12.82 -18.56 8.37
CA ASN A 62 11.53 -18.11 7.83
C ASN A 62 10.86 -17.06 8.74
N ARG A 63 11.65 -16.15 9.34
CA ARG A 63 11.19 -15.11 10.26
C ARG A 63 11.94 -13.80 10.04
N MET A 64 11.34 -12.70 10.49
CA MET A 64 12.00 -11.39 10.59
C MET A 64 12.85 -11.36 11.88
N ASN A 65 14.17 -11.19 11.73
CA ASN A 65 15.14 -11.10 12.82
C ASN A 65 16.43 -10.40 12.33
N PRO A 66 17.36 -10.05 13.23
CA PRO A 66 18.60 -9.36 12.87
C PRO A 66 19.40 -10.10 11.79
N LEU A 67 19.55 -11.42 11.87
CA LEU A 67 20.31 -12.19 10.88
C LEU A 67 19.75 -12.01 9.46
N VAL A 68 18.43 -12.13 9.31
CA VAL A 68 17.75 -11.99 8.01
C VAL A 68 17.86 -10.55 7.48
N ILE A 69 17.63 -9.54 8.32
CA ILE A 69 17.78 -8.12 7.94
C ILE A 69 19.20 -7.78 7.51
N ASN A 70 20.19 -8.28 8.26
CA ASN A 70 21.59 -7.99 8.00
C ASN A 70 22.05 -8.63 6.67
N ARG A 71 21.59 -9.85 6.37
CA ARG A 71 21.81 -10.50 5.06
C ARG A 71 21.15 -9.73 3.93
N ALA A 72 19.89 -9.32 4.10
CA ALA A 72 19.17 -8.53 3.12
C ALA A 72 19.88 -7.19 2.82
N THR A 73 20.32 -6.48 3.86
CA THR A 73 21.04 -5.21 3.70
C THR A 73 22.40 -5.41 3.06
N GLN A 74 23.16 -6.45 3.44
CA GLN A 74 24.45 -6.73 2.83
C GLN A 74 24.31 -7.09 1.35
N GLY A 75 23.29 -7.85 0.97
CA GLY A 75 22.99 -8.14 -0.44
C GLY A 75 22.60 -6.88 -1.21
N LEU A 76 21.74 -6.05 -0.63
CA LEU A 76 21.37 -4.75 -1.22
C LEU A 76 22.58 -3.84 -1.41
N ALA A 77 23.46 -3.70 -0.41
CA ALA A 77 24.68 -2.91 -0.50
C ALA A 77 25.60 -3.42 -1.63
N SER A 78 25.79 -4.74 -1.73
CA SER A 78 26.55 -5.37 -2.81
C SER A 78 25.94 -5.07 -4.19
N TYR A 79 24.60 -5.12 -4.30
CA TYR A 79 23.90 -4.83 -5.54
C TYR A 79 24.02 -3.36 -5.95
N VAL A 80 23.83 -2.42 -5.03
CA VAL A 80 23.95 -0.97 -5.28
C VAL A 80 25.36 -0.63 -5.77
N ILE A 81 26.40 -1.20 -5.16
CA ILE A 81 27.79 -1.03 -5.59
C ILE A 81 27.98 -1.53 -7.04
N LYS A 82 27.39 -2.68 -7.39
CA LYS A 82 27.46 -3.25 -8.75
C LYS A 82 26.65 -2.43 -9.77
N ALA A 83 25.49 -1.91 -9.37
CA ALA A 83 24.61 -1.13 -10.23
C ALA A 83 25.17 0.27 -10.53
N PHE A 84 25.97 0.83 -9.63
CA PHE A 84 26.55 2.17 -9.74
C PHE A 84 28.08 2.17 -9.52
N PRO A 85 28.86 1.50 -10.39
CA PRO A 85 30.29 1.27 -10.17
C PRO A 85 31.10 2.58 -10.11
N GLU A 86 30.75 3.58 -10.90
CA GLU A 86 31.44 4.87 -10.91
C GLU A 86 31.21 5.66 -9.61
N LYS A 87 29.97 5.68 -9.09
CA LYS A 87 29.67 6.28 -7.79
C LYS A 87 30.33 5.51 -6.63
N ALA A 88 30.37 4.18 -6.73
CA ALA A 88 31.06 3.34 -5.76
C ALA A 88 32.56 3.67 -5.71
N LYS A 89 33.21 3.76 -6.87
CA LYS A 89 34.63 4.15 -7.00
C LYS A 89 34.89 5.55 -6.47
N ALA A 90 33.97 6.49 -6.68
CA ALA A 90 34.06 7.86 -6.17
C ALA A 90 33.74 7.98 -4.67
N GLY A 91 33.19 6.94 -4.04
CA GLY A 91 32.75 6.99 -2.63
C GLY A 91 31.55 7.90 -2.39
N THR A 92 30.69 8.08 -3.40
CA THR A 92 29.55 9.01 -3.36
C THR A 92 28.19 8.32 -3.28
N LEU A 93 28.17 6.99 -3.06
CA LEU A 93 26.92 6.26 -2.90
C LEU A 93 26.21 6.67 -1.61
N SER A 94 24.89 6.70 -1.63
CA SER A 94 24.09 6.94 -0.43
C SER A 94 22.77 6.16 -0.38
N ALA A 95 22.28 5.97 0.84
CA ALA A 95 21.02 5.28 1.15
C ALA A 95 20.22 6.10 2.17
N VAL A 96 18.89 6.08 2.10
CA VAL A 96 18.00 6.66 3.12
C VAL A 96 17.34 5.56 3.93
N LEU A 97 17.22 5.74 5.25
CA LEU A 97 16.65 4.76 6.16
C LEU A 97 15.61 5.38 7.09
N ALA A 98 14.43 4.75 7.14
CA ALA A 98 13.31 5.09 8.01
C ALA A 98 12.70 3.84 8.64
N TYR A 99 11.77 4.03 9.58
CA TYR A 99 11.07 2.92 10.23
C TYR A 99 9.75 3.37 10.88
N ASP A 100 8.85 2.42 11.09
CA ASP A 100 7.57 2.63 11.80
C ASP A 100 7.66 2.32 13.30
N SER A 101 6.51 2.36 14.00
CA SER A 101 6.44 2.16 15.44
C SER A 101 6.58 0.70 15.92
N ARG A 102 6.71 -0.28 15.01
CA ARG A 102 6.77 -1.69 15.40
C ARG A 102 8.01 -2.01 16.21
N LYS A 103 7.90 -3.07 17.01
CA LYS A 103 9.03 -3.59 17.79
C LYS A 103 10.21 -3.92 16.88
N ASN A 104 11.40 -3.52 17.34
CA ASN A 104 12.69 -3.71 16.67
C ASN A 104 12.84 -3.00 15.32
N SER A 105 11.87 -2.19 14.85
CA SER A 105 12.03 -1.49 13.57
C SER A 105 13.17 -0.48 13.61
N ASP A 106 13.36 0.18 14.76
CA ASP A 106 14.50 1.05 15.08
C ASP A 106 15.84 0.30 15.05
N VAL A 107 15.91 -0.86 15.72
CA VAL A 107 17.10 -1.72 15.78
C VAL A 107 17.49 -2.20 14.38
N PHE A 108 16.52 -2.63 13.58
CA PHE A 108 16.74 -3.12 12.23
C PHE A 108 17.18 -2.00 11.27
N ALA A 109 16.58 -0.81 11.38
CA ALA A 109 16.97 0.34 10.56
C ALA A 109 18.39 0.81 10.90
N GLU A 110 18.75 0.84 12.20
CA GLU A 110 20.10 1.17 12.65
C GLU A 110 21.13 0.16 12.15
N ALA A 111 20.84 -1.14 12.26
CA ALA A 111 21.70 -2.20 11.76
C ALA A 111 21.94 -2.04 10.25
N ALA A 112 20.88 -1.74 9.49
CA ALA A 112 21.00 -1.50 8.07
C ALA A 112 21.89 -0.29 7.74
N ALA A 113 21.73 0.83 8.47
CA ALA A 113 22.57 2.01 8.31
C ALA A 113 24.05 1.72 8.58
N CYS A 114 24.33 0.93 9.63
CA CYS A 114 25.69 0.52 9.99
C CYS A 114 26.33 -0.39 8.93
N ILE A 115 25.56 -1.28 8.32
CA ILE A 115 26.01 -2.14 7.22
C ILE A 115 26.30 -1.30 5.97
N PHE A 116 25.42 -0.38 5.59
CA PHE A 116 25.69 0.55 4.48
C PHE A 116 26.98 1.35 4.71
N ALA A 117 27.14 1.95 5.89
CA ALA A 117 28.33 2.71 6.26
C ALA A 117 29.62 1.86 6.18
N ALA A 118 29.56 0.60 6.62
CA ALA A 118 30.68 -0.33 6.53
C ALA A 118 31.03 -0.74 5.09
N ASN A 119 30.04 -0.71 4.19
CA ASN A 119 30.20 -0.98 2.76
C ASN A 119 30.54 0.29 1.93
N GLY A 120 30.80 1.43 2.58
CA GLY A 120 31.18 2.66 1.89
C GLY A 120 30.01 3.44 1.28
N ILE A 121 28.78 3.12 1.69
CA ILE A 121 27.56 3.83 1.29
C ILE A 121 27.17 4.76 2.44
N LYS A 122 27.04 6.06 2.17
CA LYS A 122 26.59 7.03 3.16
C LYS A 122 25.13 6.77 3.51
N ALA A 123 24.82 6.56 4.78
CA ALA A 123 23.47 6.33 5.26
C ALA A 123 22.88 7.61 5.84
N TYR A 124 21.79 8.10 5.25
CA TYR A 124 20.91 9.09 5.86
C TYR A 124 19.88 8.35 6.70
N LEU A 125 19.85 8.61 8.01
CA LEU A 125 19.01 7.89 8.96
C LEU A 125 18.11 8.87 9.69
N PHE A 126 16.80 8.60 9.75
CA PHE A 126 15.94 9.30 10.70
C PHE A 126 16.21 8.77 12.11
N SER A 127 16.39 9.69 13.06
CA SER A 127 16.70 9.35 14.46
C SER A 127 15.50 8.83 15.24
N SER A 128 14.30 9.00 14.68
CA SER A 128 13.02 8.53 15.19
C SER A 128 12.15 8.04 14.03
N LEU A 129 11.02 7.40 14.35
CA LEU A 129 10.10 6.85 13.36
C LEU A 129 9.63 7.91 12.34
N ARG A 130 9.56 7.52 11.07
CA ARG A 130 9.11 8.35 9.95
C ARG A 130 8.33 7.54 8.91
N PRO A 131 7.34 8.15 8.25
CA PRO A 131 6.43 7.45 7.35
C PRO A 131 7.11 7.04 6.03
N THR A 132 6.55 6.02 5.38
CA THR A 132 6.95 5.57 4.04
C THR A 132 7.00 6.71 3.01
N PRO A 133 5.99 7.59 2.87
CA PRO A 133 6.06 8.70 1.92
C PRO A 133 7.25 9.64 2.15
N GLU A 134 7.65 9.87 3.41
CA GLU A 134 8.80 10.73 3.68
C GLU A 134 10.14 10.05 3.35
N LEU A 135 10.26 8.73 3.53
CA LEU A 135 11.41 7.99 3.02
C LEU A 135 11.54 8.20 1.50
N SER A 136 10.45 7.99 0.77
CA SER A 136 10.41 8.13 -0.70
C SER A 136 10.77 9.55 -1.13
N PHE A 137 10.20 10.57 -0.47
CA PHE A 137 10.54 11.97 -0.67
C PHE A 137 12.02 12.27 -0.39
N ALA A 138 12.56 11.75 0.70
CA ALA A 138 13.94 11.98 1.12
C ALA A 138 14.95 11.34 0.16
N VAL A 139 14.66 10.14 -0.37
CA VAL A 139 15.49 9.49 -1.40
C VAL A 139 15.67 10.41 -2.61
N ARG A 140 14.56 10.96 -3.11
CA ARG A 140 14.58 11.87 -4.27
C ARG A 140 15.23 13.21 -3.95
N THR A 141 14.87 13.79 -2.81
CA THR A 141 15.38 15.10 -2.37
C THR A 141 16.90 15.10 -2.13
N LEU A 142 17.44 14.00 -1.62
CA LEU A 142 18.88 13.83 -1.35
C LEU A 142 19.64 13.24 -2.55
N GLY A 143 18.94 12.81 -3.61
CA GLY A 143 19.54 12.10 -4.74
C GLY A 143 20.21 10.78 -4.33
N ALA A 144 19.64 10.09 -3.35
CA ALA A 144 20.16 8.84 -2.83
C ALA A 144 20.02 7.70 -3.85
N ASP A 145 20.87 6.68 -3.73
CA ASP A 145 20.93 5.57 -4.69
C ASP A 145 19.97 4.43 -4.32
N THR A 146 19.51 4.40 -3.07
CA THR A 146 18.52 3.43 -2.57
C THR A 146 17.86 3.96 -1.30
N GLY A 147 16.76 3.34 -0.89
CA GLY A 147 16.11 3.58 0.40
C GLY A 147 15.66 2.28 1.05
N VAL A 148 15.55 2.29 2.37
CA VAL A 148 15.03 1.18 3.17
C VAL A 148 14.08 1.73 4.21
N ILE A 149 12.86 1.21 4.26
CA ILE A 149 11.98 1.41 5.41
C ILE A 149 11.63 0.09 6.08
N VAL A 150 11.83 0.06 7.40
CA VAL A 150 11.48 -1.08 8.22
C VAL A 150 10.06 -0.92 8.72
N THR A 151 9.15 -1.69 8.14
CA THR A 151 7.71 -1.67 8.44
C THR A 151 7.00 -2.87 7.81
N ALA A 152 5.96 -3.37 8.49
CA ALA A 152 4.95 -4.23 7.88
C ALA A 152 3.61 -3.52 7.61
N SER A 153 3.61 -2.19 7.51
CA SER A 153 2.45 -1.35 7.20
C SER A 153 1.27 -1.69 8.11
N HIS A 154 0.16 -2.15 7.55
CA HIS A 154 -1.11 -2.45 8.21
C HIS A 154 -1.20 -3.87 8.82
N ASN A 155 -0.13 -4.69 8.75
CA ASN A 155 -0.16 -6.07 9.26
C ASN A 155 -0.28 -6.14 10.81
N PRO A 156 -0.68 -7.27 11.41
CA PRO A 156 -0.70 -7.41 12.87
C PRO A 156 0.67 -7.18 13.53
N ARG A 157 0.68 -6.89 14.84
CA ARG A 157 1.89 -6.55 15.62
C ARG A 157 3.04 -7.56 15.56
N ILE A 158 2.72 -8.84 15.31
CA ILE A 158 3.73 -9.91 15.22
C ILE A 158 4.53 -9.85 13.91
N TYR A 159 4.09 -9.09 12.92
CA TYR A 159 4.80 -8.91 11.66
C TYR A 159 5.75 -7.72 11.72
N ASN A 160 6.86 -7.83 11.00
CA ASN A 160 7.67 -6.70 10.58
C ASN A 160 8.07 -6.90 9.10
N GLY A 161 8.71 -5.90 8.50
CA GLY A 161 9.09 -5.94 7.10
C GLY A 161 10.28 -5.03 6.81
N TYR A 162 10.86 -5.21 5.64
CA TYR A 162 12.00 -4.46 5.14
C TYR A 162 11.70 -4.15 3.69
N LYS A 163 11.18 -2.95 3.42
CA LYS A 163 10.83 -2.50 2.07
C LYS A 163 12.05 -1.82 1.43
N VAL A 164 12.34 -2.13 0.17
CA VAL A 164 13.48 -1.55 -0.56
C VAL A 164 13.00 -0.60 -1.65
N TYR A 165 13.61 0.57 -1.68
CA TYR A 165 13.37 1.64 -2.64
C TYR A 165 14.62 1.86 -3.50
N TRP A 166 14.41 2.24 -4.75
CA TRP A 166 15.49 2.57 -5.68
C TRP A 166 15.77 4.08 -5.71
N ASN A 167 16.66 4.51 -6.61
CA ASN A 167 17.13 5.90 -6.68
C ASN A 167 16.09 6.90 -7.20
N ASP A 168 14.99 6.41 -7.76
CA ASP A 168 13.82 7.20 -8.15
C ASP A 168 12.85 7.44 -6.98
N GLY A 169 13.10 6.86 -5.81
CA GLY A 169 12.21 6.92 -4.66
C GLY A 169 11.02 5.97 -4.73
N ALA A 170 10.94 5.08 -5.72
CA ALA A 170 9.91 4.04 -5.80
C ALA A 170 10.38 2.72 -5.19
N GLN A 171 9.43 1.89 -4.75
CA GLN A 171 9.75 0.51 -4.36
C GLN A 171 10.28 -0.27 -5.58
N VAL A 172 11.30 -1.10 -5.36
CA VAL A 172 12.00 -1.81 -6.45
C VAL A 172 11.09 -2.66 -7.34
N ILE A 173 11.42 -2.69 -8.62
CA ILE A 173 10.82 -3.53 -9.67
C ILE A 173 11.93 -4.21 -10.49
N PRO A 174 11.59 -5.17 -11.38
CA PRO A 174 12.57 -5.72 -12.32
C PRO A 174 13.24 -4.64 -13.18
N PRO A 175 14.55 -4.75 -13.45
CA PRO A 175 15.43 -5.89 -13.11
C PRO A 175 16.10 -5.80 -11.72
N HIS A 176 15.92 -4.70 -10.99
CA HIS A 176 16.65 -4.44 -9.74
C HIS A 176 16.27 -5.42 -8.63
N ASP A 177 14.99 -5.76 -8.50
CA ASP A 177 14.52 -6.75 -7.53
C ASP A 177 15.25 -8.10 -7.64
N LYS A 178 15.35 -8.68 -8.85
CA LYS A 178 16.05 -9.93 -9.14
C LYS A 178 17.54 -9.83 -8.86
N GLY A 179 18.13 -8.69 -9.20
CA GLY A 179 19.53 -8.41 -8.91
C GLY A 179 19.83 -8.43 -7.42
N ILE A 180 18.99 -7.75 -6.62
CA ILE A 180 19.10 -7.73 -5.15
C ILE A 180 18.93 -9.13 -4.59
N ILE A 181 17.91 -9.88 -5.01
CA ILE A 181 17.67 -11.27 -4.57
C ILE A 181 18.91 -12.14 -4.81
N GLY A 182 19.51 -12.03 -6.00
CA GLY A 182 20.74 -12.74 -6.34
C GLY A 182 21.89 -12.44 -5.38
N GLU A 183 22.10 -11.15 -5.06
CA GLU A 183 23.14 -10.74 -4.11
C GLU A 183 22.84 -11.16 -2.67
N VAL A 184 21.57 -11.09 -2.22
CA VAL A 184 21.15 -11.52 -0.88
C VAL A 184 21.41 -13.02 -0.69
N ASN A 185 21.06 -13.84 -1.69
CA ASN A 185 21.32 -15.29 -1.66
C ASN A 185 22.82 -15.63 -1.72
N ALA A 186 23.66 -14.72 -2.21
CA ALA A 186 25.11 -14.90 -2.31
C ALA A 186 25.88 -14.42 -1.07
N VAL A 187 25.22 -13.84 -0.06
CA VAL A 187 25.88 -13.30 1.14
C VAL A 187 26.55 -14.42 1.95
N LYS A 188 27.85 -14.28 2.16
CA LYS A 188 28.66 -15.16 3.03
C LYS A 188 29.19 -14.45 4.29
N GLU A 189 29.38 -13.15 4.20
CA GLU A 189 29.93 -12.31 5.26
C GLU A 189 29.14 -11.00 5.31
N ILE A 190 28.92 -10.47 6.51
CA ILE A 190 28.20 -9.22 6.75
C ILE A 190 29.19 -8.23 7.34
N LYS A 191 29.43 -7.14 6.61
CA LYS A 191 30.26 -6.02 7.08
C LYS A 191 29.40 -5.07 7.90
N THR A 192 29.89 -4.70 9.07
CA THR A 192 29.24 -3.70 9.92
C THR A 192 30.29 -2.87 10.66
N MET A 193 29.88 -1.70 11.14
CA MET A 193 30.68 -0.82 11.98
C MET A 193 29.76 -0.18 13.04
N SER A 194 30.32 0.31 14.15
CA SER A 194 29.47 0.92 15.19
C SER A 194 28.87 2.25 14.70
N LYS A 195 27.61 2.51 15.10
CA LYS A 195 26.88 3.74 14.81
C LYS A 195 27.69 4.99 15.17
N ASP A 196 28.24 5.04 16.39
CA ASP A 196 29.03 6.20 16.85
C ASP A 196 30.25 6.50 15.96
N LYS A 197 30.96 5.44 15.53
CA LYS A 197 32.10 5.60 14.62
C LYS A 197 31.64 6.06 13.24
N ALA A 198 30.50 5.55 12.77
CA ALA A 198 29.94 5.93 11.48
C ALA A 198 29.44 7.38 11.47
N ILE A 199 28.76 7.84 12.52
CA ILE A 199 28.32 9.24 12.69
C ILE A 199 29.54 10.16 12.78
N LYS A 200 30.52 9.84 13.63
CA LYS A 200 31.74 10.65 13.77
C LYS A 200 32.54 10.75 12.46
N ALA A 201 32.47 9.72 11.61
CA ALA A 201 33.10 9.69 10.30
C ALA A 201 32.23 10.32 9.18
N GLY A 202 31.04 10.85 9.48
CA GLY A 202 30.13 11.41 8.48
C GLY A 202 29.53 10.37 7.52
N LYS A 203 29.59 9.08 7.88
CA LYS A 203 29.03 7.97 7.10
C LYS A 203 27.57 7.69 7.43
N ILE A 204 27.15 8.00 8.66
CA ILE A 204 25.73 8.10 9.03
C ILE A 204 25.44 9.58 9.29
N VAL A 205 24.39 10.11 8.65
CA VAL A 205 23.92 11.48 8.81
C VAL A 205 22.47 11.45 9.26
N LEU A 206 22.16 12.10 10.38
CA LEU A 206 20.78 12.26 10.85
C LEU A 206 20.13 13.42 10.10
N ILE A 207 18.92 13.22 9.56
CA ILE A 207 18.28 14.20 8.66
C ILE A 207 17.04 14.88 9.26
N ASP A 208 16.27 14.16 10.09
CA ASP A 208 15.18 14.65 10.95
C ASP A 208 14.47 15.92 10.44
N LYS A 209 14.46 16.99 11.26
CA LYS A 209 13.67 18.21 11.05
C LYS A 209 13.90 18.89 9.69
N ASP A 210 15.13 18.89 9.19
CA ASP A 210 15.44 19.55 7.92
C ASP A 210 14.77 18.85 6.73
N MET A 211 14.48 17.55 6.86
CA MET A 211 13.67 16.80 5.91
C MET A 211 12.18 16.96 6.22
N ASP A 212 11.80 16.87 7.51
CA ASP A 212 10.40 16.96 7.95
C ASP A 212 9.73 18.25 7.43
N GLU A 213 10.38 19.41 7.59
CA GLU A 213 9.83 20.72 7.17
C GLU A 213 9.64 20.78 5.65
N LYS A 214 10.57 20.23 4.87
CA LYS A 214 10.46 20.17 3.40
C LYS A 214 9.32 19.25 2.97
N PHE A 215 9.15 18.13 3.66
CA PHE A 215 8.07 17.19 3.38
C PHE A 215 6.71 17.82 3.72
N TRP A 216 6.57 18.47 4.88
CA TRP A 216 5.32 19.17 5.24
C TRP A 216 4.98 20.30 4.28
N ASP A 217 5.96 21.09 3.85
CA ASP A 217 5.76 22.14 2.86
C ASP A 217 5.32 21.56 1.51
N MET A 218 5.89 20.41 1.10
CA MET A 218 5.45 19.68 -0.08
C MET A 218 3.98 19.24 0.03
N CYS A 219 3.56 18.66 1.16
CA CYS A 219 2.16 18.25 1.37
C CYS A 219 1.20 19.44 1.28
N LYS A 220 1.52 20.56 1.94
CA LYS A 220 0.71 21.79 1.92
C LYS A 220 0.63 22.42 0.52
N ALA A 221 1.69 22.31 -0.27
CA ALA A 221 1.75 22.87 -1.62
C ALA A 221 0.80 22.18 -2.63
N GLN A 222 0.27 21.00 -2.31
CA GLN A 222 -0.69 20.29 -3.17
C GLN A 222 -2.11 20.86 -3.12
N LEU A 223 -2.39 21.73 -2.14
CA LEU A 223 -3.71 22.28 -1.89
C LEU A 223 -4.06 23.41 -2.87
N PHE A 224 -5.35 23.55 -3.22
CA PHE A 224 -5.80 24.46 -4.28
C PHE A 224 -6.37 25.78 -3.76
N ARG A 225 -6.88 25.82 -2.53
CA ARG A 225 -7.73 26.88 -1.98
C ARG A 225 -7.23 27.36 -0.60
N PRO A 226 -6.00 27.91 -0.53
CA PRO A 226 -5.46 28.44 0.73
C PRO A 226 -6.33 29.54 1.35
N ASP A 227 -7.01 30.36 0.55
CA ASP A 227 -7.90 31.40 1.06
C ASP A 227 -9.17 30.83 1.73
N LEU A 228 -9.71 29.74 1.19
CA LEU A 228 -10.86 29.04 1.80
C LEU A 228 -10.45 28.45 3.15
N ILE A 229 -9.31 27.78 3.20
CA ILE A 229 -8.75 27.22 4.43
C ILE A 229 -8.54 28.34 5.45
N LYS A 230 -7.88 29.43 5.08
CA LYS A 230 -7.63 30.56 5.98
C LYS A 230 -8.92 31.15 6.54
N ALA A 231 -9.99 31.22 5.76
CA ALA A 231 -11.27 31.76 6.17
C ALA A 231 -12.06 30.79 7.07
N HIS A 232 -12.02 29.48 6.80
CA HIS A 232 -12.96 28.50 7.35
C HIS A 232 -12.33 27.32 8.08
N ALA A 233 -11.01 27.26 8.26
CA ALA A 233 -10.35 26.12 8.91
C ALA A 233 -10.87 25.85 10.33
N LYS A 234 -11.34 26.89 11.04
CA LYS A 234 -11.92 26.76 12.38
C LYS A 234 -13.35 26.22 12.38
N ASP A 235 -14.02 26.21 11.22
CA ASP A 235 -15.41 25.78 11.06
C ASP A 235 -15.55 24.27 10.84
N VAL A 236 -14.42 23.58 10.64
CA VAL A 236 -14.33 22.13 10.42
C VAL A 236 -13.61 21.47 11.59
N LYS A 237 -14.25 20.48 12.19
CA LYS A 237 -13.67 19.60 13.20
C LYS A 237 -13.26 18.29 12.57
N ILE A 238 -11.99 17.93 12.75
CA ILE A 238 -11.43 16.68 12.25
C ILE A 238 -11.08 15.81 13.44
N VAL A 239 -11.56 14.57 13.44
CA VAL A 239 -11.02 13.54 14.33
C VAL A 239 -10.01 12.71 13.56
N TYR A 240 -8.84 12.48 14.15
CA TYR A 240 -7.75 11.76 13.49
C TYR A 240 -7.24 10.62 14.36
N THR A 241 -6.85 9.50 13.74
CA THR A 241 -6.08 8.45 14.42
C THR A 241 -4.90 7.99 13.56
N PRO A 242 -3.67 7.99 14.11
CA PRO A 242 -2.53 7.39 13.43
C PRO A 242 -2.43 5.88 13.67
N LEU A 243 -3.38 5.28 14.40
CA LEU A 243 -3.36 3.87 14.79
C LEU A 243 -2.02 3.45 15.43
N HIS A 244 -1.52 4.27 16.37
CA HIS A 244 -0.20 4.14 17.00
C HIS A 244 1.00 4.24 16.03
N GLY A 245 0.79 4.88 14.88
CA GLY A 245 1.73 4.99 13.78
C GLY A 245 2.52 6.29 13.70
N THR A 246 3.23 6.41 12.59
CA THR A 246 4.06 7.56 12.21
C THR A 246 3.25 8.81 11.88
N GLY A 247 2.01 8.66 11.38
CA GLY A 247 1.21 9.78 10.88
C GLY A 247 0.89 10.87 11.92
N GLY A 248 0.90 10.55 13.23
CA GLY A 248 0.56 11.45 14.33
C GLY A 248 1.27 12.79 14.25
N MET A 249 2.61 12.76 14.18
CA MET A 249 3.44 13.96 14.10
C MET A 249 3.16 14.77 12.83
N HIS A 250 3.03 14.10 11.68
CA HIS A 250 2.97 14.76 10.38
C HIS A 250 1.60 15.35 10.08
N VAL A 251 0.52 14.61 10.36
CA VAL A 251 -0.86 15.08 10.12
C VAL A 251 -1.20 16.22 11.08
N GLU A 252 -0.85 16.11 12.37
CA GLU A 252 -1.07 17.20 13.33
C GLU A 252 -0.33 18.47 12.90
N LYS A 253 0.92 18.34 12.43
CA LYS A 253 1.71 19.49 11.97
C LYS A 253 1.16 20.11 10.69
N VAL A 254 0.90 19.31 9.65
CA VAL A 254 0.42 19.80 8.35
C VAL A 254 -0.95 20.47 8.49
N LEU A 255 -1.91 19.81 9.16
CA LEU A 255 -3.24 20.37 9.35
C LEU A 255 -3.24 21.53 10.35
N GLY A 256 -2.41 21.46 11.40
CA GLY A 256 -2.25 22.53 12.39
C GLY A 256 -1.67 23.81 11.78
N ASP A 257 -0.67 23.71 10.90
CA ASP A 257 -0.12 24.84 10.13
C ASP A 257 -1.18 25.53 9.26
N LEU A 258 -2.18 24.78 8.79
CA LEU A 258 -3.31 25.28 8.01
C LEU A 258 -4.41 25.90 8.90
N GLY A 259 -4.26 25.85 10.23
CA GLY A 259 -5.20 26.39 11.20
C GLY A 259 -6.43 25.52 11.46
N LEU A 260 -6.40 24.25 11.05
CA LEU A 260 -7.50 23.29 11.26
C LEU A 260 -7.54 22.78 12.69
N ASN A 261 -8.74 22.48 13.19
CA ASN A 261 -8.94 21.85 14.49
C ASN A 261 -8.89 20.32 14.37
N VAL A 262 -7.77 19.73 14.77
CA VAL A 262 -7.56 18.27 14.76
C VAL A 262 -7.63 17.72 16.18
N ILE A 263 -8.54 16.78 16.39
CA ILE A 263 -8.70 16.04 17.64
C ILE A 263 -8.17 14.63 17.41
N THR A 264 -6.94 14.36 17.85
CA THR A 264 -6.34 13.03 17.72
C THR A 264 -6.89 12.08 18.78
N VAL A 265 -7.25 10.86 18.40
CA VAL A 265 -7.74 9.81 19.32
C VAL A 265 -6.69 9.55 20.41
N PRO A 266 -6.94 9.93 21.68
CA PRO A 266 -5.92 9.89 22.72
C PRO A 266 -5.29 8.50 22.92
N GLU A 267 -6.11 7.45 22.85
CA GLU A 267 -5.69 6.07 23.06
C GLU A 267 -4.83 5.52 21.92
N GLN A 268 -4.83 6.17 20.75
CA GLN A 268 -4.12 5.74 19.54
C GLN A 268 -3.08 6.76 19.06
N ARG A 269 -2.93 7.88 19.76
CA ARG A 269 -2.08 9.00 19.35
C ARG A 269 -0.59 8.65 19.41
N ASP A 270 -0.16 8.10 20.54
CA ASP A 270 1.25 7.85 20.78
C ASP A 270 1.71 6.55 20.10
N PRO A 271 2.92 6.54 19.49
CA PRO A 271 3.48 5.35 18.88
C PRO A 271 3.63 4.17 19.86
N ASP A 272 3.06 3.01 19.52
CA ASP A 272 3.19 1.76 20.28
C ASP A 272 3.13 0.55 19.34
N GLY A 273 4.27 -0.12 19.18
CA GLY A 273 4.42 -1.30 18.33
C GLY A 273 3.68 -2.55 18.82
N ASN A 274 3.01 -2.51 19.98
CA ASN A 274 2.07 -3.55 20.38
C ASN A 274 0.66 -3.37 19.80
N PHE A 275 0.34 -2.18 19.28
CA PHE A 275 -0.99 -1.81 18.79
C PHE A 275 -2.11 -2.19 19.79
N PRO A 276 -2.05 -1.72 21.05
CA PRO A 276 -2.89 -2.25 22.14
C PRO A 276 -4.40 -2.09 21.95
N THR A 277 -4.82 -1.19 21.06
CA THR A 277 -6.23 -0.91 20.78
C THR A 277 -6.80 -1.66 19.57
N VAL A 278 -5.95 -2.27 18.74
CA VAL A 278 -6.37 -2.88 17.46
C VAL A 278 -5.59 -4.17 17.18
N GLU A 279 -6.29 -5.20 16.72
CA GLU A 279 -5.63 -6.44 16.27
C GLU A 279 -4.79 -6.21 15.00
N LYS A 280 -5.35 -5.40 14.09
CA LYS A 280 -4.76 -5.03 12.82
C LYS A 280 -4.89 -3.51 12.63
N PRO A 281 -3.78 -2.75 12.59
CA PRO A 281 -3.81 -1.30 12.43
C PRO A 281 -4.01 -0.93 10.96
N ASN A 282 -5.18 -1.27 10.42
CA ASN A 282 -5.51 -1.03 9.01
C ASN A 282 -6.78 -0.15 8.94
N PRO A 283 -6.72 1.06 8.37
CA PRO A 283 -7.87 1.96 8.32
C PRO A 283 -9.01 1.48 7.40
N GLU A 284 -8.78 0.42 6.63
CA GLU A 284 -9.81 -0.32 5.89
C GLU A 284 -10.72 -1.18 6.80
N GLU A 285 -10.23 -1.56 7.98
CA GLU A 285 -10.95 -2.45 8.90
C GLU A 285 -11.86 -1.62 9.81
N ALA A 286 -13.17 -1.86 9.73
CA ALA A 286 -14.14 -1.16 10.57
C ALA A 286 -13.80 -1.21 12.09
N PRO A 287 -13.30 -2.33 12.66
CA PRO A 287 -12.87 -2.36 14.06
C PRO A 287 -11.74 -1.37 14.40
N ALA A 288 -10.81 -1.09 13.48
CA ALA A 288 -9.71 -0.16 13.71
C ALA A 288 -10.20 1.29 13.82
N MET A 289 -11.30 1.62 13.14
CA MET A 289 -11.92 2.95 13.12
C MET A 289 -12.83 3.22 14.33
N LYS A 290 -13.14 2.21 15.15
CA LYS A 290 -14.16 2.29 16.21
C LYS A 290 -13.94 3.44 17.21
N LEU A 291 -12.71 3.62 17.68
CA LEU A 291 -12.39 4.70 18.65
C LEU A 291 -12.51 6.08 18.02
N ALA A 292 -12.04 6.23 16.77
CA ALA A 292 -12.17 7.46 16.02
C ALA A 292 -13.64 7.80 15.72
N ILE A 293 -14.47 6.80 15.39
CA ILE A 293 -15.92 6.96 15.21
C ILE A 293 -16.59 7.42 16.51
N ALA A 294 -16.33 6.75 17.62
CA ALA A 294 -16.91 7.14 18.91
C ALA A 294 -16.52 8.58 19.31
N LEU A 295 -15.26 8.97 19.06
CA LEU A 295 -14.81 10.33 19.30
C LEU A 295 -15.45 11.33 18.31
N GLY A 296 -15.57 10.96 17.04
CA GLY A 296 -16.24 11.77 16.01
C GLY A 296 -17.70 12.05 16.35
N GLU A 297 -18.44 11.05 16.82
CA GLU A 297 -19.83 11.20 17.27
C GLU A 297 -19.93 12.13 18.49
N LYS A 298 -19.04 11.94 19.48
CA LYS A 298 -18.96 12.78 20.68
C LYS A 298 -18.67 14.24 20.36
N GLU A 299 -17.67 14.48 19.51
CA GLU A 299 -17.20 15.83 19.17
C GLU A 299 -17.99 16.47 18.04
N LYS A 300 -18.92 15.72 17.42
CA LYS A 300 -19.65 16.11 16.21
C LYS A 300 -18.68 16.55 15.12
N ALA A 301 -17.72 15.68 14.83
CA ALA A 301 -16.71 15.91 13.81
C ALA A 301 -17.34 15.95 12.42
N ASP A 302 -16.77 16.75 11.53
CA ASP A 302 -17.21 16.83 10.14
C ASP A 302 -16.54 15.74 9.28
N CYS A 303 -15.38 15.25 9.72
CA CYS A 303 -14.65 14.16 9.08
C CYS A 303 -13.84 13.39 10.14
N ILE A 304 -13.76 12.08 9.95
CA ILE A 304 -12.78 11.22 10.60
C ILE A 304 -11.73 10.83 9.58
N MET A 305 -10.47 10.88 9.99
CA MET A 305 -9.31 10.48 9.19
C MET A 305 -8.49 9.44 9.95
N ALA A 306 -7.89 8.51 9.22
CA ALA A 306 -6.97 7.53 9.79
C ALA A 306 -5.84 7.20 8.83
N THR A 307 -4.65 6.96 9.38
CA THR A 307 -3.53 6.40 8.63
C THR A 307 -3.07 5.10 9.26
N ASP A 308 -2.48 4.21 8.47
CA ASP A 308 -1.83 3.01 8.99
C ASP A 308 -0.44 3.34 9.61
N PRO A 309 0.26 2.37 10.25
CA PRO A 309 1.46 2.64 11.03
C PRO A 309 2.61 3.35 10.29
N ASP A 310 2.81 3.09 9.00
CA ASP A 310 3.81 3.77 8.17
C ASP A 310 3.22 4.88 7.29
N ALA A 311 1.94 5.21 7.52
CA ALA A 311 1.18 6.30 6.91
C ALA A 311 1.21 6.33 5.37
N ASP A 312 1.30 5.15 4.75
CA ASP A 312 1.13 4.99 3.31
C ASP A 312 -0.33 4.71 2.93
N ARG A 313 -1.22 4.48 3.91
CA ARG A 313 -2.67 4.36 3.69
C ARG A 313 -3.44 5.47 4.38
N PHE A 314 -4.56 5.86 3.77
CA PHE A 314 -5.48 6.84 4.31
C PHE A 314 -6.92 6.32 4.27
N GLY A 315 -7.58 6.22 5.42
CA GLY A 315 -9.02 5.95 5.52
C GLY A 315 -9.78 7.12 6.11
N SER A 316 -11.08 7.13 5.85
CA SER A 316 -11.94 8.22 6.31
C SER A 316 -13.38 7.77 6.56
N ALA A 317 -14.09 8.59 7.33
CA ALA A 317 -15.52 8.47 7.52
C ALA A 317 -16.16 9.86 7.60
N PHE A 318 -17.41 9.96 7.14
CA PHE A 318 -18.17 11.21 7.16
C PHE A 318 -19.54 11.00 7.81
N PRO A 319 -20.08 11.99 8.53
CA PRO A 319 -21.42 11.89 9.08
C PRO A 319 -22.46 11.93 7.96
N ASP A 320 -23.44 11.05 8.05
CA ASP A 320 -24.67 11.13 7.26
C ASP A 320 -25.63 12.19 7.83
N LYS A 321 -26.84 12.28 7.26
CA LYS A 321 -27.86 13.25 7.67
C LYS A 321 -28.35 13.06 9.11
N ASP A 322 -28.20 11.86 9.66
CA ASP A 322 -28.57 11.52 11.04
C ASP A 322 -27.38 11.69 12.00
N GLY A 323 -26.21 12.10 11.48
CA GLY A 323 -24.98 12.28 12.24
C GLY A 323 -24.20 10.98 12.48
N LYS A 324 -24.62 9.87 11.87
CA LYS A 324 -23.92 8.59 11.97
C LYS A 324 -22.78 8.55 10.95
N PHE A 325 -21.61 8.09 11.37
CA PHE A 325 -20.47 8.01 10.47
C PHE A 325 -20.56 6.83 9.49
N VAL A 326 -20.35 7.13 8.22
CA VAL A 326 -20.24 6.18 7.12
C VAL A 326 -18.78 6.08 6.71
N LEU A 327 -18.22 4.87 6.76
CA LEU A 327 -16.89 4.57 6.26
C LEU A 327 -16.84 4.73 4.74
N ILE A 328 -15.80 5.38 4.24
CA ILE A 328 -15.56 5.53 2.80
C ILE A 328 -14.54 4.48 2.36
N THR A 329 -14.87 3.73 1.32
CA THR A 329 -13.95 2.74 0.77
C THR A 329 -12.78 3.39 0.04
N GLY A 330 -11.71 2.62 -0.17
CA GLY A 330 -10.53 3.11 -0.87
C GLY A 330 -10.86 3.66 -2.27
N ASN A 331 -11.72 2.95 -3.01
CA ASN A 331 -12.22 3.38 -4.32
C ASN A 331 -13.07 4.65 -4.27
N GLN A 332 -13.98 4.76 -3.31
CA GLN A 332 -14.83 5.94 -3.17
C GLN A 332 -14.02 7.19 -2.85
N MET A 333 -13.07 7.11 -1.93
CA MET A 333 -12.19 8.24 -1.61
C MET A 333 -11.25 8.57 -2.77
N GLY A 334 -10.73 7.56 -3.48
CA GLY A 334 -9.93 7.78 -4.69
C GLY A 334 -10.70 8.52 -5.79
N ALA A 335 -11.98 8.18 -5.99
CA ALA A 335 -12.86 8.87 -6.91
C ALA A 335 -13.16 10.31 -6.47
N LEU A 336 -13.43 10.54 -5.18
CA LEU A 336 -13.65 11.88 -4.61
C LEU A 336 -12.41 12.76 -4.79
N PHE A 337 -11.22 12.27 -4.44
CA PHE A 337 -9.97 12.99 -4.63
C PHE A 337 -9.71 13.33 -6.09
N LEU A 338 -9.84 12.34 -6.98
CA LEU A 338 -9.66 12.55 -8.41
C LEU A 338 -10.61 13.64 -8.93
N GLU A 339 -11.92 13.49 -8.67
CA GLU A 339 -12.92 14.46 -9.13
C GLU A 339 -12.62 15.86 -8.61
N TYR A 340 -12.31 16.00 -7.31
CA TYR A 340 -11.97 17.29 -6.71
C TYR A 340 -10.70 17.90 -7.30
N ILE A 341 -9.63 17.11 -7.50
CA ILE A 341 -8.38 17.58 -8.12
C ILE A 341 -8.65 18.07 -9.55
N LEU A 342 -9.42 17.31 -10.34
CA LEU A 342 -9.73 17.67 -11.72
C LEU A 342 -10.64 18.90 -11.80
N LEU A 343 -11.66 18.98 -10.95
CA LEU A 343 -12.54 20.13 -10.79
C LEU A 343 -11.70 21.38 -10.46
N SER A 344 -10.85 21.29 -9.45
CA SER A 344 -10.02 22.41 -8.98
C SER A 344 -9.04 22.88 -10.04
N ARG A 345 -8.36 21.96 -10.72
CA ARG A 345 -7.48 22.28 -11.85
C ARG A 345 -8.25 22.98 -12.97
N LYS A 346 -9.48 22.55 -13.26
CA LYS A 346 -10.33 23.19 -14.26
C LYS A 346 -10.76 24.60 -13.84
N GLU A 347 -11.26 24.77 -12.62
CA GLU A 347 -11.71 26.07 -12.08
C GLU A 347 -10.59 27.11 -12.08
N PHE A 348 -9.37 26.71 -11.74
CA PHE A 348 -8.21 27.61 -11.68
C PHE A 348 -7.41 27.69 -12.98
N GLY A 349 -7.82 27.01 -14.06
CA GLY A 349 -7.05 26.97 -15.31
C GLY A 349 -5.66 26.33 -15.16
N LYS A 350 -5.50 25.39 -14.23
CA LYS A 350 -4.25 24.68 -13.88
C LYS A 350 -4.23 23.21 -14.33
N MET A 351 -5.10 22.84 -15.28
CA MET A 351 -5.03 21.52 -15.89
C MET A 351 -3.77 21.46 -16.78
N PRO A 352 -2.85 20.50 -16.58
CA PRO A 352 -1.69 20.39 -17.44
C PRO A 352 -2.07 19.89 -18.83
N GLU A 353 -1.17 20.07 -19.81
CA GLU A 353 -1.30 19.41 -21.11
C GLU A 353 -1.19 17.89 -20.96
N LYS A 354 -1.99 17.17 -21.75
CA LYS A 354 -2.06 15.70 -21.74
C LYS A 354 -2.23 15.12 -20.33
N PRO A 355 -3.26 15.54 -19.57
CA PRO A 355 -3.41 15.12 -18.18
C PRO A 355 -3.66 13.60 -18.11
N ALA A 356 -3.03 12.94 -17.15
CA ALA A 356 -3.11 11.50 -16.97
C ALA A 356 -3.32 11.08 -15.51
N ALA A 357 -4.27 10.18 -15.31
CA ALA A 357 -4.48 9.49 -14.05
C ALA A 357 -4.05 8.03 -14.18
N VAL A 358 -3.62 7.41 -13.07
CA VAL A 358 -3.16 6.02 -13.06
C VAL A 358 -3.93 5.21 -12.02
N ARG A 359 -4.40 4.02 -12.40
CA ARG A 359 -5.00 3.05 -11.48
C ARG A 359 -4.51 1.65 -11.75
N THR A 360 -4.73 0.74 -10.81
CA THR A 360 -4.43 -0.67 -11.06
C THR A 360 -5.58 -1.35 -11.81
N ILE A 361 -5.29 -2.54 -12.32
CA ILE A 361 -6.26 -3.44 -12.93
C ILE A 361 -7.41 -3.87 -11.99
N VAL A 362 -7.23 -3.79 -10.66
CA VAL A 362 -8.26 -4.22 -9.68
C VAL A 362 -9.04 -3.05 -9.07
N THR A 363 -8.53 -1.83 -9.25
CA THR A 363 -9.16 -0.58 -8.80
C THR A 363 -10.42 -0.28 -9.60
N SER A 364 -11.45 0.29 -8.96
CA SER A 364 -12.78 0.46 -9.54
C SER A 364 -12.74 1.26 -10.85
N PRO A 365 -13.49 0.84 -11.91
CA PRO A 365 -13.55 1.57 -13.17
C PRO A 365 -14.34 2.88 -13.06
N PHE A 366 -14.91 3.21 -11.90
CA PHE A 366 -15.60 4.47 -11.64
C PHE A 366 -14.80 5.69 -12.13
N ILE A 367 -13.49 5.66 -11.91
CA ILE A 367 -12.61 6.78 -12.28
C ILE A 367 -12.46 6.99 -13.78
N ASP A 368 -12.68 5.96 -14.58
CA ASP A 368 -12.58 6.04 -16.04
C ASP A 368 -13.68 6.97 -16.58
N TYR A 369 -14.86 6.93 -15.96
CA TYR A 369 -15.99 7.80 -16.27
C TYR A 369 -15.73 9.25 -15.85
N ILE A 370 -15.15 9.45 -14.66
CA ILE A 370 -14.75 10.78 -14.17
C ILE A 370 -13.71 11.38 -15.13
N CYS A 371 -12.62 10.66 -15.41
CA CYS A 371 -11.55 11.12 -16.30
C CYS A 371 -12.06 11.49 -17.69
N LYS A 372 -12.97 10.68 -18.25
CA LYS A 372 -13.58 10.95 -19.56
C LYS A 372 -14.28 12.31 -19.61
N LYS A 373 -15.02 12.70 -18.56
CA LYS A 373 -15.69 14.02 -18.49
C LYS A 373 -14.69 15.18 -18.50
N TYR A 374 -13.54 15.00 -17.86
CA TYR A 374 -12.51 16.03 -17.74
C TYR A 374 -11.45 15.99 -18.86
N GLY A 375 -11.55 15.04 -19.80
CA GLY A 375 -10.56 14.88 -20.88
C GLY A 375 -9.20 14.35 -20.40
N VAL A 376 -9.20 13.58 -19.31
CA VAL A 376 -8.00 12.97 -18.70
C VAL A 376 -7.83 11.55 -19.22
N LYS A 377 -6.60 11.20 -19.60
CA LYS A 377 -6.28 9.83 -20.02
C LYS A 377 -6.05 8.95 -18.78
N VAL A 378 -6.69 7.79 -18.74
CA VAL A 378 -6.41 6.79 -17.70
C VAL A 378 -5.36 5.81 -18.20
N PHE A 379 -4.36 5.56 -17.37
CA PHE A 379 -3.38 4.49 -17.55
C PHE A 379 -3.66 3.40 -16.51
N GLU A 380 -3.63 2.16 -16.97
CA GLU A 380 -3.88 0.97 -16.16
C GLU A 380 -2.56 0.22 -15.93
N CYS A 381 -2.30 -0.22 -14.70
CA CYS A 381 -1.10 -0.99 -14.35
C CYS A 381 -1.42 -2.20 -13.46
N LEU A 382 -0.42 -3.05 -13.17
CA LEU A 382 -0.59 -4.15 -12.23
C LEU A 382 -0.86 -3.65 -10.79
N THR A 383 -1.46 -4.50 -9.96
CA THR A 383 -1.62 -4.23 -8.52
C THR A 383 -0.25 -4.13 -7.82
N GLY A 384 -0.10 -3.10 -7.00
CA GLY A 384 1.07 -2.70 -6.25
C GLY A 384 1.52 -1.29 -6.65
N PHE A 385 1.54 -0.36 -5.70
CA PHE A 385 1.82 1.07 -5.96
C PHE A 385 3.12 1.36 -6.73
N LYS A 386 4.12 0.48 -6.64
CA LYS A 386 5.33 0.54 -7.45
C LYS A 386 5.07 0.59 -8.96
N TRP A 387 3.97 -0.02 -9.43
CA TRP A 387 3.57 0.02 -10.84
C TRP A 387 2.94 1.36 -11.22
N ILE A 388 2.23 2.01 -10.29
CA ILE A 388 1.74 3.38 -10.49
C ILE A 388 2.94 4.33 -10.63
N ALA A 389 3.91 4.22 -9.71
CA ALA A 389 5.15 4.99 -9.75
C ALA A 389 5.96 4.72 -11.03
N ALA A 390 6.03 3.47 -11.50
CA ALA A 390 6.71 3.12 -12.74
C ALA A 390 6.07 3.76 -13.98
N VAL A 391 4.74 3.71 -14.07
CA VAL A 391 4.00 4.36 -15.17
C VAL A 391 4.22 5.88 -15.17
N GLU A 392 4.23 6.50 -14.00
CA GLU A 392 4.57 7.93 -13.88
C GLU A 392 6.01 8.22 -14.26
N ALA A 393 6.98 7.41 -13.82
CA ALA A 393 8.38 7.55 -14.20
C ALA A 393 8.57 7.50 -15.71
N GLU A 394 7.84 6.59 -16.38
CA GLU A 394 7.84 6.47 -17.84
C GLU A 394 7.26 7.73 -18.50
N MET A 395 6.14 8.25 -18.00
CA MET A 395 5.55 9.52 -18.47
C MET A 395 6.52 10.70 -18.32
N GLU A 396 7.22 10.81 -17.19
CA GLU A 396 8.21 11.87 -16.95
C GLU A 396 9.39 11.75 -17.93
N LYS A 397 9.86 10.52 -18.15
CA LYS A 397 11.01 10.22 -19.01
C LYS A 397 10.72 10.49 -20.48
N ASP A 398 9.56 10.08 -20.99
CA ASP A 398 9.21 10.17 -22.40
C ASP A 398 8.34 11.39 -22.76
N LYS A 399 7.86 12.12 -21.75
CA LYS A 399 6.95 13.28 -21.88
C LYS A 399 5.64 12.94 -22.61
N SER A 400 5.18 11.69 -22.51
CA SER A 400 3.96 11.20 -23.15
C SER A 400 2.69 11.77 -22.52
N ALA A 401 2.71 12.03 -21.21
CA ALA A 401 1.59 12.59 -20.47
C ALA A 401 2.05 13.35 -19.21
N SER A 402 1.13 14.09 -18.60
CA SER A 402 1.34 14.79 -17.34
C SER A 402 0.53 14.12 -16.23
N TYR A 403 1.20 13.47 -15.28
CA TYR A 403 0.57 12.89 -14.11
C TYR A 403 -0.26 13.94 -13.33
N VAL A 404 -1.49 13.57 -12.98
CA VAL A 404 -2.38 14.40 -12.14
C VAL A 404 -2.84 13.70 -10.85
N PHE A 405 -2.95 12.37 -10.84
CA PHE A 405 -3.39 11.58 -9.68
C PHE A 405 -3.21 10.10 -9.94
N GLY A 406 -2.99 9.31 -8.89
CA GLY A 406 -3.00 7.86 -8.98
C GLY A 406 -3.32 7.20 -7.64
N PHE A 407 -4.01 6.07 -7.69
CA PHE A 407 -4.42 5.39 -6.47
C PHE A 407 -4.69 3.89 -6.67
N GLU A 408 -4.77 3.20 -5.54
CA GLU A 408 -5.20 1.80 -5.43
C GLU A 408 -6.41 1.71 -4.50
N GLU A 409 -7.28 0.73 -4.75
CA GLU A 409 -8.47 0.43 -3.95
C GLU A 409 -8.13 0.10 -2.48
N SER A 410 -6.88 -0.27 -2.23
CA SER A 410 -6.36 -0.59 -0.89
C SER A 410 -5.94 0.65 -0.08
N TYR A 411 -6.70 1.75 -0.22
CA TYR A 411 -6.59 2.99 0.56
C TYR A 411 -5.28 3.75 0.33
N GLY A 412 -4.68 3.57 -0.86
CA GLY A 412 -3.42 4.18 -1.24
C GLY A 412 -3.60 5.27 -2.28
N TYR A 413 -3.19 6.50 -1.99
CA TYR A 413 -3.35 7.66 -2.88
C TYR A 413 -2.04 8.38 -3.04
N LYS A 414 -1.83 8.94 -4.23
CA LYS A 414 -0.71 9.82 -4.53
C LYS A 414 -1.23 11.03 -5.28
N ILE A 415 -1.00 12.20 -4.69
CA ILE A 415 -1.55 13.49 -5.13
C ILE A 415 -0.44 14.34 -5.75
N GLU A 416 0.70 14.32 -5.09
CA GLU A 416 1.97 14.97 -5.39
C GLU A 416 2.78 14.21 -6.47
N LYS A 417 3.88 14.81 -6.94
CA LYS A 417 4.85 14.19 -7.87
C LYS A 417 6.20 13.90 -7.19
N GLU A 418 6.38 14.40 -5.99
CA GLU A 418 7.64 14.42 -5.26
C GLU A 418 7.89 13.12 -4.50
N VAL A 419 6.83 12.37 -4.20
CA VAL A 419 6.84 11.04 -3.55
C VAL A 419 6.58 10.00 -4.63
N PHE A 420 7.18 8.81 -4.60
CA PHE A 420 6.96 7.72 -5.56
C PHE A 420 6.38 6.47 -4.84
N ASP A 421 5.49 6.74 -3.89
CA ASP A 421 4.65 5.78 -3.17
C ASP A 421 3.34 6.47 -2.79
N LYS A 422 2.51 5.79 -2.00
CA LYS A 422 1.31 6.37 -1.40
C LYS A 422 1.69 7.36 -0.30
N ASP A 423 0.89 8.42 -0.15
CA ASP A 423 1.08 9.43 0.88
C ASP A 423 -0.22 9.71 1.65
N GLY A 424 -0.34 9.12 2.84
CA GLY A 424 -1.47 9.34 3.73
C GLY A 424 -1.52 10.75 4.34
N ILE A 425 -0.40 11.48 4.36
CA ILE A 425 -0.30 12.82 4.94
C ILE A 425 -0.84 13.83 3.93
N SER A 426 -0.39 13.76 2.68
CA SER A 426 -0.95 14.56 1.58
C SER A 426 -2.44 14.26 1.37
N ALA A 427 -2.84 12.98 1.46
CA ALA A 427 -4.26 12.58 1.41
C ALA A 427 -5.08 13.20 2.56
N SER A 428 -4.55 13.26 3.78
CA SER A 428 -5.22 13.90 4.92
C SER A 428 -5.43 15.40 4.70
N ALA A 429 -4.41 16.11 4.21
CA ALA A 429 -4.51 17.53 3.87
C ALA A 429 -5.53 17.81 2.76
N MET A 430 -5.50 17.02 1.69
CA MET A 430 -6.45 17.12 0.59
C MET A 430 -7.87 16.82 1.04
N CYS A 431 -8.07 15.83 1.92
CA CYS A 431 -9.37 15.49 2.48
C CYS A 431 -9.94 16.64 3.33
N ALA A 432 -9.10 17.30 4.13
CA ALA A 432 -9.52 18.47 4.91
C ALA A 432 -9.98 19.62 4.01
N GLU A 433 -9.20 19.97 2.97
CA GLU A 433 -9.58 21.02 2.02
C GLU A 433 -10.86 20.65 1.25
N MET A 434 -10.95 19.42 0.78
CA MET A 434 -12.11 18.93 0.03
C MET A 434 -13.39 18.95 0.90
N THR A 435 -13.27 18.58 2.18
CA THR A 435 -14.37 18.67 3.15
C THR A 435 -14.82 20.12 3.35
N LEU A 436 -13.88 21.04 3.54
CA LEU A 436 -14.14 22.48 3.62
C LEU A 436 -14.83 23.01 2.37
N TYR A 437 -14.36 22.61 1.19
CA TYR A 437 -14.91 23.03 -0.09
C TYR A 437 -16.38 22.64 -0.23
N TRP A 438 -16.73 21.37 -0.08
CA TRP A 438 -18.12 20.93 -0.23
C TRP A 438 -19.03 21.50 0.85
N ARG A 439 -18.54 21.62 2.08
CA ARG A 439 -19.27 22.30 3.17
C ARG A 439 -19.58 23.75 2.82
N SER A 440 -18.63 24.48 2.24
CA SER A 440 -18.85 25.87 1.76
C SER A 440 -19.92 25.96 0.67
N LYS A 441 -20.22 24.85 -0.01
CA LYS A 441 -21.31 24.71 -0.99
C LYS A 441 -22.61 24.17 -0.39
N GLY A 442 -22.67 23.99 0.94
CA GLY A 442 -23.82 23.43 1.63
C GLY A 442 -24.04 21.93 1.37
N LYS A 443 -22.98 21.19 1.02
CA LYS A 443 -23.03 19.74 0.79
C LYS A 443 -22.01 19.00 1.64
N SER A 444 -22.38 17.82 2.10
CA SER A 444 -21.43 16.84 2.63
C SER A 444 -20.71 16.11 1.50
N LEU A 445 -19.60 15.44 1.84
CA LEU A 445 -18.90 14.58 0.90
C LEU A 445 -19.69 13.33 0.48
N LEU A 446 -20.57 12.82 1.35
CA LEU A 446 -21.48 11.73 1.02
C LEU A 446 -22.52 12.15 -0.02
N GLU A 447 -23.06 13.37 0.11
CA GLU A 447 -24.00 13.91 -0.87
C GLU A 447 -23.32 14.19 -2.21
N HIS A 448 -22.08 14.68 -2.20
CA HIS A 448 -21.31 14.83 -3.44
C HIS A 448 -20.99 13.48 -4.10
N LEU A 449 -20.64 12.45 -3.30
CA LEU A 449 -20.46 11.09 -3.83
C LEU A 449 -21.74 10.55 -4.48
N ASP A 450 -22.91 10.78 -3.85
CA ASP A 450 -24.20 10.42 -4.42
C ASP A 450 -24.49 11.19 -5.72
N ASP A 451 -24.11 12.46 -5.82
CA ASP A 451 -24.24 13.25 -7.06
C ASP A 451 -23.33 12.69 -8.16
N MET A 452 -22.10 12.29 -7.83
CA MET A 452 -21.22 11.60 -8.77
C MET A 452 -21.85 10.28 -9.25
N TYR A 453 -22.43 9.48 -8.35
CA TYR A 453 -23.11 8.25 -8.76
C TYR A 453 -24.32 8.51 -9.66
N LYS A 454 -25.10 9.55 -9.40
CA LYS A 454 -26.21 9.95 -10.29
C LYS A 454 -25.72 10.36 -11.67
N GLU A 455 -24.54 10.97 -11.77
CA GLU A 455 -23.98 11.42 -13.05
C GLU A 455 -23.34 10.29 -13.85
N TYR A 456 -22.52 9.45 -13.20
CA TYR A 456 -21.66 8.48 -13.89
C TYR A 456 -22.18 7.03 -13.85
N GLY A 457 -23.18 6.76 -13.02
CA GLY A 457 -23.61 5.40 -12.67
C GLY A 457 -23.16 5.01 -11.26
N TYR A 458 -23.81 4.01 -10.67
CA TYR A 458 -23.47 3.50 -9.35
C TYR A 458 -22.43 2.38 -9.45
N PHE A 459 -21.42 2.46 -8.60
CA PHE A 459 -20.33 1.49 -8.52
C PHE A 459 -20.29 0.89 -7.13
N GLU A 460 -20.31 -0.44 -7.05
CA GLU A 460 -20.26 -1.17 -5.79
C GLU A 460 -19.16 -2.20 -5.82
N ASP A 461 -18.20 -2.03 -4.91
CA ASP A 461 -17.01 -2.85 -4.86
C ASP A 461 -17.07 -3.82 -3.66
N LYS A 462 -16.53 -5.03 -3.84
CA LYS A 462 -16.37 -6.03 -2.77
C LYS A 462 -15.14 -6.88 -3.01
N THR A 463 -14.35 -7.07 -1.94
CA THR A 463 -13.22 -8.00 -1.95
C THR A 463 -13.57 -9.25 -1.16
N ILE A 464 -13.30 -10.41 -1.73
CA ILE A 464 -13.37 -11.72 -1.06
C ILE A 464 -11.95 -12.22 -0.90
N GLU A 465 -11.56 -12.57 0.34
CA GLU A 465 -10.27 -13.17 0.63
C GLU A 465 -10.48 -14.61 1.11
N GLN A 466 -9.84 -15.58 0.44
CA GLN A 466 -9.83 -16.98 0.87
C GLN A 466 -8.41 -17.38 1.26
N TYR A 467 -8.23 -17.79 2.52
CA TYR A 467 -6.95 -18.21 3.07
C TYR A 467 -6.74 -19.73 2.91
N PHE A 468 -5.50 -20.13 2.66
CA PHE A 468 -5.05 -21.51 2.48
C PHE A 468 -3.80 -21.76 3.35
N PRO A 469 -3.92 -21.84 4.68
CA PRO A 469 -2.77 -22.00 5.58
C PRO A 469 -2.12 -23.38 5.45
N GLY A 470 -0.85 -23.47 5.85
CA GLY A 470 -0.11 -24.73 5.94
C GLY A 470 0.53 -25.19 4.62
N PRO A 471 1.28 -26.30 4.67
CA PRO A 471 2.14 -26.74 3.57
C PRO A 471 1.38 -27.15 2.29
N THR A 472 0.11 -27.55 2.40
CA THR A 472 -0.73 -27.95 1.25
C THR A 472 -1.50 -26.78 0.62
N GLY A 473 -1.60 -25.65 1.31
CA GLY A 473 -2.44 -24.53 0.85
C GLY A 473 -1.97 -23.88 -0.45
N GLY A 474 -0.66 -23.86 -0.68
CA GLY A 474 -0.08 -23.35 -1.93
C GLY A 474 -0.45 -24.20 -3.16
N GLU A 475 -0.61 -25.51 -3.01
CA GLU A 475 -1.04 -26.41 -4.08
C GLU A 475 -2.52 -26.20 -4.43
N ALA A 476 -3.39 -26.14 -3.42
CA ALA A 476 -4.81 -25.85 -3.60
C ALA A 476 -5.03 -24.52 -4.34
N MET A 477 -4.32 -23.47 -3.92
CA MET A 477 -4.37 -22.16 -4.57
C MET A 477 -3.94 -22.21 -6.05
N ARG A 478 -2.85 -22.92 -6.38
CA ARG A 478 -2.41 -23.11 -7.77
C ARG A 478 -3.42 -23.90 -8.59
N GLY A 479 -4.03 -24.92 -7.99
CA GLY A 479 -5.10 -25.71 -8.60
C GLY A 479 -6.29 -24.85 -9.01
N ILE A 480 -6.80 -24.02 -8.09
CA ILE A 480 -7.91 -23.09 -8.36
C ILE A 480 -7.61 -22.16 -9.54
N MET A 481 -6.45 -21.49 -9.52
CA MET A 481 -6.08 -20.56 -10.60
C MET A 481 -5.89 -21.28 -11.94
N THR A 482 -5.36 -22.50 -11.92
CA THR A 482 -5.20 -23.33 -13.12
C THR A 482 -6.57 -23.73 -13.69
N LYS A 483 -7.50 -24.15 -12.83
CA LYS A 483 -8.86 -24.50 -13.20
C LYS A 483 -9.59 -23.31 -13.82
N LEU A 484 -9.60 -22.17 -13.13
CA LEU A 484 -10.20 -20.91 -13.65
C LEU A 484 -9.61 -20.50 -15.00
N ARG A 485 -8.29 -20.66 -15.19
CA ARG A 485 -7.61 -20.30 -16.44
C ARG A 485 -7.92 -21.24 -17.61
N ASN A 486 -8.12 -22.53 -17.33
CA ASN A 486 -8.31 -23.54 -18.36
C ASN A 486 -9.79 -23.74 -18.71
N GLU A 487 -10.68 -23.72 -17.71
CA GLU A 487 -12.13 -23.89 -17.90
C GLU A 487 -12.83 -22.55 -18.21
N GLY A 488 -12.31 -21.45 -17.66
CA GLY A 488 -12.92 -20.13 -17.77
C GLY A 488 -14.25 -20.02 -17.03
N LEU A 489 -14.83 -18.81 -17.04
CA LEU A 489 -16.21 -18.58 -16.61
C LEU A 489 -16.97 -17.98 -17.78
N LYS A 490 -18.13 -18.55 -18.12
CA LYS A 490 -19.01 -18.04 -19.18
C LYS A 490 -20.07 -17.07 -18.64
N THR A 491 -20.43 -17.25 -17.38
CA THR A 491 -21.36 -16.40 -16.64
C THR A 491 -20.83 -16.15 -15.24
N LEU A 492 -21.26 -15.04 -14.64
CA LEU A 492 -21.07 -14.71 -13.24
C LEU A 492 -22.26 -13.85 -12.78
N GLY A 493 -22.89 -14.19 -11.66
CA GLY A 493 -24.03 -13.45 -11.12
C GLY A 493 -25.21 -13.36 -12.11
N GLY A 494 -25.39 -14.38 -12.95
CA GLY A 494 -26.40 -14.39 -14.02
C GLY A 494 -26.10 -13.49 -15.22
N LYS A 495 -24.92 -12.87 -15.28
CA LYS A 495 -24.45 -12.06 -16.41
C LYS A 495 -23.45 -12.85 -17.24
N ARG A 496 -23.45 -12.65 -18.55
CA ARG A 496 -22.45 -13.24 -19.45
C ARG A 496 -21.09 -12.58 -19.24
N VAL A 497 -20.03 -13.39 -19.24
CA VAL A 497 -18.65 -12.95 -19.35
C VAL A 497 -18.36 -12.70 -20.84
N LYS A 498 -18.03 -11.45 -21.19
CA LYS A 498 -17.76 -11.03 -22.58
C LYS A 498 -16.29 -11.06 -22.96
N GLU A 499 -15.42 -10.89 -21.97
CA GLU A 499 -13.97 -10.89 -22.15
C GLU A 499 -13.30 -11.44 -20.90
N ILE A 500 -12.32 -12.32 -21.12
CA ILE A 500 -11.37 -12.74 -20.09
C ILE A 500 -10.01 -12.15 -20.45
N ARG A 501 -9.38 -11.46 -19.51
CA ARG A 501 -7.96 -11.10 -19.58
C ARG A 501 -7.15 -12.08 -18.73
N ASP A 502 -6.24 -12.79 -19.37
CA ASP A 502 -5.24 -13.62 -18.69
C ASP A 502 -3.89 -12.89 -18.73
N ILE A 503 -3.58 -12.22 -17.62
CA ILE A 503 -2.40 -11.36 -17.49
C ILE A 503 -1.12 -12.21 -17.50
N GLU A 504 -1.20 -13.48 -17.07
CA GLU A 504 -0.05 -14.39 -17.05
C GLU A 504 0.31 -14.85 -18.47
N ARG A 505 -0.71 -15.14 -19.28
CA ARG A 505 -0.55 -15.50 -20.70
C ARG A 505 -0.42 -14.27 -21.62
N SER A 506 -0.60 -13.06 -21.10
CA SER A 506 -0.58 -11.78 -21.85
C SER A 506 -1.59 -11.73 -23.00
N VAL A 507 -2.79 -12.27 -22.78
CA VAL A 507 -3.85 -12.31 -23.80
C VAL A 507 -5.22 -11.95 -23.24
N SER A 508 -6.10 -11.42 -24.09
CA SER A 508 -7.53 -11.36 -23.84
C SER A 508 -8.35 -12.03 -24.94
N PHE A 509 -9.52 -12.55 -24.57
CA PHE A 509 -10.40 -13.29 -25.48
C PHE A 509 -11.85 -13.31 -25.00
N ASP A 510 -12.80 -13.50 -25.91
CA ASP A 510 -14.21 -13.80 -25.57
C ASP A 510 -14.31 -15.29 -25.19
N PRO A 511 -14.84 -15.67 -24.02
CA PRO A 511 -14.98 -17.08 -23.64
C PRO A 511 -15.94 -17.87 -24.56
N ALA A 512 -16.76 -17.20 -25.38
CA ALA A 512 -17.54 -17.85 -26.44
C ALA A 512 -16.68 -18.24 -27.66
N ASN A 513 -15.50 -17.63 -27.83
CA ASN A 513 -14.55 -17.93 -28.91
C ASN A 513 -13.09 -17.86 -28.41
N PRO A 514 -12.67 -18.80 -27.53
CA PRO A 514 -11.38 -18.74 -26.83
C PRO A 514 -10.16 -18.89 -27.75
N ALA A 515 -10.34 -19.40 -28.98
CA ALA A 515 -9.26 -19.51 -29.96
C ALA A 515 -8.80 -18.16 -30.53
N THR A 516 -9.66 -17.12 -30.45
CA THR A 516 -9.36 -15.79 -30.98
C THR A 516 -8.89 -14.88 -29.86
N THR A 517 -7.57 -14.65 -29.80
CA THR A 517 -6.93 -13.87 -28.74
C THR A 517 -6.41 -12.52 -29.23
N LYS A 518 -6.33 -11.55 -28.32
CA LYS A 518 -5.69 -10.25 -28.51
C LYS A 518 -4.52 -10.13 -27.52
N PRO A 519 -3.37 -9.57 -27.91
CA PRO A 519 -2.26 -9.35 -26.98
C PRO A 519 -2.61 -8.28 -25.94
N LEU A 520 -2.09 -8.45 -24.72
CA LEU A 520 -2.16 -7.45 -23.64
C LEU A 520 -0.79 -6.81 -23.44
N ASP A 521 -0.77 -5.50 -23.30
CA ASP A 521 0.42 -4.69 -23.01
C ASP A 521 0.51 -4.40 -21.51
N LEU A 522 0.68 -5.47 -20.73
CA LEU A 522 0.88 -5.42 -19.28
C LEU A 522 2.00 -6.41 -18.90
N PRO A 523 2.81 -6.12 -17.86
CA PRO A 523 3.73 -7.10 -17.32
C PRO A 523 2.98 -8.36 -16.88
N LYS A 524 3.63 -9.51 -17.01
CA LYS A 524 3.02 -10.79 -16.62
C LYS A 524 2.81 -10.86 -15.12
N SER A 525 1.61 -11.29 -14.72
CA SER A 525 1.25 -11.56 -13.33
C SER A 525 0.16 -12.61 -13.30
N ASN A 526 0.13 -13.46 -12.28
CA ASN A 526 -0.91 -14.48 -12.11
C ASN A 526 -2.23 -13.80 -11.70
N VAL A 527 -2.97 -13.29 -12.68
CA VAL A 527 -4.25 -12.59 -12.52
C VAL A 527 -5.16 -12.97 -13.68
N LEU A 528 -6.42 -13.24 -13.38
CA LEU A 528 -7.50 -13.37 -14.35
C LEU A 528 -8.50 -12.26 -14.11
N GLN A 529 -8.98 -11.61 -15.16
CA GLN A 529 -10.09 -10.66 -15.09
C GLN A 529 -11.23 -11.12 -15.98
N PHE A 530 -12.45 -11.02 -15.47
CA PHE A 530 -13.69 -11.37 -16.14
C PHE A 530 -14.52 -10.09 -16.31
N PHE A 531 -14.65 -9.62 -17.53
CA PHE A 531 -15.49 -8.47 -17.88
C PHE A 531 -16.87 -8.98 -18.25
N LEU A 532 -17.92 -8.44 -17.62
CA LEU A 532 -19.31 -8.82 -17.87
C LEU A 532 -19.97 -7.86 -18.87
N ASP A 533 -21.08 -8.29 -19.45
CA ASP A 533 -21.83 -7.49 -20.44
C ASP A 533 -22.35 -6.16 -19.89
N ASP A 534 -22.65 -6.08 -18.59
CA ASP A 534 -23.13 -4.85 -17.94
C ASP A 534 -22.02 -3.90 -17.48
N GLY A 535 -20.76 -4.24 -17.74
CA GLY A 535 -19.60 -3.44 -17.33
C GLY A 535 -19.00 -3.83 -15.99
N THR A 536 -19.61 -4.78 -15.27
CA THR A 536 -19.01 -5.36 -14.05
C THR A 536 -17.69 -6.05 -14.36
N ILE A 537 -16.72 -5.91 -13.47
CA ILE A 537 -15.39 -6.53 -13.58
C ILE A 537 -15.14 -7.37 -12.34
N VAL A 538 -14.79 -8.64 -12.54
CA VAL A 538 -14.33 -9.53 -11.46
C VAL A 538 -12.88 -9.92 -11.71
N SER A 539 -12.00 -9.74 -10.73
CA SER A 539 -10.57 -10.11 -10.86
C SER A 539 -10.17 -11.14 -9.81
N ALA A 540 -9.55 -12.23 -10.22
CA ALA A 540 -8.98 -13.27 -9.35
C ALA A 540 -7.46 -13.14 -9.29
N ARG A 541 -6.90 -12.97 -8.09
CA ARG A 541 -5.47 -12.75 -7.87
C ARG A 541 -4.97 -13.50 -6.62
N PRO A 542 -4.13 -14.53 -6.76
CA PRO A 542 -3.35 -15.05 -5.63
C PRO A 542 -2.42 -13.97 -5.05
N SER A 543 -2.29 -13.97 -3.74
CA SER A 543 -1.30 -13.16 -3.03
C SER A 543 0.08 -13.79 -3.17
N GLY A 544 1.10 -12.95 -3.36
CA GLY A 544 2.50 -13.39 -3.43
C GLY A 544 3.18 -13.47 -2.06
N THR A 545 2.59 -12.90 -1.01
CA THR A 545 3.19 -12.81 0.34
C THR A 545 2.44 -13.60 1.39
N GLU A 546 1.20 -13.99 1.11
CA GLU A 546 0.33 -14.76 2.01
C GLU A 546 -0.32 -15.86 1.17
N PRO A 547 -0.56 -17.06 1.72
CA PRO A 547 -1.20 -18.13 0.98
C PRO A 547 -2.72 -17.88 0.90
N LYS A 548 -3.14 -16.91 0.09
CA LYS A 548 -4.54 -16.51 -0.09
C LYS A 548 -4.84 -16.10 -1.52
N ILE A 549 -6.08 -16.31 -1.97
CA ILE A 549 -6.60 -15.75 -3.23
C ILE A 549 -7.55 -14.61 -2.89
N LYS A 550 -7.42 -13.49 -3.62
CA LYS A 550 -8.36 -12.36 -3.57
C LYS A 550 -9.23 -12.34 -4.82
N PHE A 551 -10.52 -12.14 -4.64
CA PHE A 551 -11.45 -11.79 -5.71
C PHE A 551 -11.94 -10.36 -5.50
N TYR A 552 -11.73 -9.52 -6.49
CA TYR A 552 -12.22 -8.14 -6.52
C TYR A 552 -13.44 -8.07 -7.42
N ILE A 553 -14.57 -7.68 -6.87
CA ILE A 553 -15.84 -7.50 -7.59
C ILE A 553 -16.06 -5.99 -7.69
N ASN A 554 -16.15 -5.46 -8.91
CA ASN A 554 -16.51 -4.07 -9.17
C ASN A 554 -17.80 -4.05 -9.99
N CYS A 555 -18.94 -4.01 -9.32
CA CYS A 555 -20.26 -3.96 -9.96
C CYS A 555 -20.53 -2.57 -10.51
N THR A 556 -21.08 -2.49 -11.72
CA THR A 556 -21.48 -1.22 -12.35
C THR A 556 -22.96 -1.29 -12.70
N VAL A 557 -23.73 -0.32 -12.23
CA VAL A 557 -25.17 -0.21 -12.51
C VAL A 557 -25.52 1.20 -12.94
N PRO A 558 -26.08 1.41 -14.14
CA PRO A 558 -26.54 2.73 -14.58
C PRO A 558 -27.61 3.30 -13.63
N VAL A 559 -27.56 4.61 -13.38
CA VAL A 559 -28.57 5.31 -12.57
C VAL A 559 -29.64 5.90 -13.49
N ALA A 560 -30.87 5.40 -13.39
CA ALA A 560 -31.98 5.88 -14.22
C ALA A 560 -32.43 7.29 -13.82
N GLY A 561 -32.48 8.22 -14.78
CA GLY A 561 -33.03 9.56 -14.59
C GLY A 561 -32.20 10.49 -13.69
N ASN A 562 -30.96 10.10 -13.33
CA ASN A 562 -29.98 10.89 -12.59
C ASN A 562 -30.55 11.58 -11.33
N ASN A 563 -31.39 10.86 -10.58
CA ASN A 563 -32.08 11.37 -9.39
C ASN A 563 -32.00 10.36 -8.22
N ASP A 564 -32.45 10.78 -7.04
CA ASP A 564 -32.35 9.98 -5.81
C ASP A 564 -33.11 8.64 -5.89
N ALA A 565 -34.26 8.61 -6.56
CA ALA A 565 -35.03 7.38 -6.73
C ALA A 565 -34.29 6.38 -7.65
N GLY A 566 -33.71 6.87 -8.74
CA GLY A 566 -32.86 6.09 -9.63
C GLY A 566 -31.62 5.55 -8.91
N LEU A 567 -30.97 6.39 -8.10
CA LEU A 567 -29.80 5.98 -7.32
C LEU A 567 -30.16 4.91 -6.28
N ALA A 568 -31.28 5.07 -5.57
CA ALA A 568 -31.75 4.08 -4.60
C ALA A 568 -32.05 2.73 -5.25
N GLN A 569 -32.58 2.73 -6.48
CA GLN A 569 -32.81 1.51 -7.24
C GLN A 569 -31.50 0.87 -7.70
N ALA A 570 -30.58 1.67 -8.25
CA ALA A 570 -29.25 1.18 -8.67
C ALA A 570 -28.46 0.57 -7.51
N LYS A 571 -28.53 1.18 -6.31
CA LYS A 571 -27.94 0.63 -5.07
C LYS A 571 -28.46 -0.77 -4.74
N LYS A 572 -29.77 -1.01 -4.89
CA LYS A 572 -30.37 -2.33 -4.64
C LYS A 572 -29.96 -3.36 -5.69
N GLU A 573 -29.94 -2.96 -6.96
CA GLU A 573 -29.57 -3.84 -8.07
C GLU A 573 -28.09 -4.26 -8.00
N ALA A 574 -27.20 -3.30 -7.71
CA ALA A 574 -25.79 -3.57 -7.53
C ALA A 574 -25.53 -4.51 -6.34
N ALA A 575 -26.24 -4.30 -5.22
CA ALA A 575 -26.08 -5.16 -4.05
C ALA A 575 -26.49 -6.60 -4.36
N HIS A 576 -27.60 -6.78 -5.07
CA HIS A 576 -28.07 -8.10 -5.49
C HIS A 576 -27.10 -8.78 -6.47
N LEU A 577 -26.58 -8.03 -7.45
CA LEU A 577 -25.59 -8.54 -8.40
C LEU A 577 -24.29 -8.94 -7.70
N ARG A 578 -23.77 -8.08 -6.83
CA ARG A 578 -22.56 -8.32 -6.02
C ARG A 578 -22.71 -9.58 -5.18
N ASP A 579 -23.85 -9.77 -4.53
CA ASP A 579 -24.08 -10.93 -3.67
C ASP A 579 -24.27 -12.22 -4.48
N ALA A 580 -24.91 -12.15 -5.64
CA ALA A 580 -24.99 -13.28 -6.58
C ALA A 580 -23.59 -13.70 -7.07
N ILE A 581 -22.75 -12.75 -7.49
CA ILE A 581 -21.35 -13.01 -7.89
C ILE A 581 -20.56 -13.60 -6.72
N ALA A 582 -20.67 -13.01 -5.52
CA ALA A 582 -19.96 -13.48 -4.35
C ALA A 582 -20.34 -14.93 -3.99
N SER A 583 -21.63 -15.28 -4.08
CA SER A 583 -22.11 -16.63 -3.85
C SER A 583 -21.54 -17.62 -4.87
N GLU A 584 -21.50 -17.26 -6.15
CA GLU A 584 -20.96 -18.11 -7.22
C GLU A 584 -19.45 -18.33 -7.09
N ILE A 585 -18.70 -17.27 -6.74
CA ILE A 585 -17.26 -17.36 -6.43
C ILE A 585 -17.03 -18.31 -5.25
N LYS A 586 -17.83 -18.19 -4.18
CA LYS A 586 -17.69 -19.07 -3.02
C LYS A 586 -17.94 -20.53 -3.38
N SER A 587 -19.00 -20.82 -4.12
CA SER A 587 -19.27 -22.18 -4.62
C SER A 587 -18.12 -22.72 -5.49
N THR A 588 -17.50 -21.86 -6.31
CA THR A 588 -16.35 -22.24 -7.15
C THR A 588 -15.12 -22.57 -6.32
N LEU A 589 -14.89 -21.84 -5.22
CA LEU A 589 -13.80 -22.09 -4.28
C LEU A 589 -14.03 -23.38 -3.49
N ASP A 590 -15.24 -23.59 -2.98
CA ASP A 590 -15.61 -24.77 -2.20
C ASP A 590 -15.48 -26.04 -3.06
N ALA A 591 -15.98 -26.04 -4.30
CA ALA A 591 -15.87 -27.16 -5.24
C ALA A 591 -14.46 -27.42 -5.78
N ALA A 592 -13.49 -26.56 -5.46
CA ALA A 592 -12.08 -26.75 -5.80
C ALA A 592 -11.23 -27.16 -4.59
N ALA A 593 -11.80 -27.13 -3.38
CA ALA A 593 -11.19 -27.62 -2.15
C ALA A 593 -11.55 -29.10 -1.85
N GLU A 594 -12.62 -29.61 -2.46
CA GLU A 594 -12.96 -31.04 -2.57
C GLU A 594 -12.17 -31.72 -3.70
#